data_AF-A0A969TE34-F1
#
_entry.id   AF-A0A969TE34-F1
#
_cell.length_a   1.000
_cell.length_b   1.000
_cell.length_c   1.000
_cell.angle_alpha   90.00
_cell.angle_beta   90.00
_cell.angle_gamma   90.00
#
_symmetry.space_group_name_H-M   'P 1'
#
loop_
_entity.id
_entity.type
_entity.pdbx_description
1 polymer ?
#
loop_
_entity_poly.entity_id
_entity_poly.type
_entity_poly.pdbx_seq_one_letter_code
_entity_poly.pdbx_strand_id
1 'polypeptide(L)'
;MVLKGTLDEIGLFDLLEMCALSRCSGSIRLVKTHYYGMIYLSDGYPVDALVVKYQDRIIDTVGKAAIEALSNWQNAIFIVLDTPDASDDTIPDAHNVGWQLEQSGDCLIDFSGFGFTSDS
;
A
#
# COMPACT_ATOMS: atom_id res chain seq x y z
N MET A 1 -9.04 -6.27 9.97
CA MET A 1 -7.82 -6.64 10.75
C MET A 1 -6.67 -5.67 10.43
N VAL A 2 -5.70 -5.44 11.33
CA VAL A 2 -4.48 -4.66 11.05
C VAL A 2 -3.24 -5.51 11.35
N LEU A 3 -2.44 -5.82 10.33
CA LEU A 3 -1.16 -6.53 10.44
C LEU A 3 -0.02 -5.59 10.04
N LYS A 4 1.05 -5.49 10.85
CA LYS A 4 2.20 -4.63 10.59
C LYS A 4 3.49 -5.41 10.81
N GLY A 5 4.50 -5.13 9.97
CA GLY A 5 5.83 -5.73 10.07
C GLY A 5 6.77 -5.15 9.02
N THR A 6 7.85 -5.87 8.73
CA THR A 6 8.80 -5.53 7.67
C THR A 6 8.87 -6.62 6.60
N LEU A 7 9.17 -6.24 5.35
CA LEU A 7 9.33 -7.19 4.26
C LEU A 7 10.52 -8.15 4.41
N ASP A 8 11.41 -7.88 5.37
CA ASP A 8 12.52 -8.80 5.69
C ASP A 8 12.07 -9.93 6.65
N GLU A 9 11.01 -9.70 7.43
CA GLU A 9 10.40 -10.70 8.31
C GLU A 9 9.39 -11.57 7.55
N ILE A 10 8.61 -10.96 6.66
CA ILE A 10 7.58 -11.62 5.86
C ILE A 10 7.64 -11.03 4.46
N GLY A 11 8.04 -11.84 3.46
CA GLY A 11 8.15 -11.39 2.09
C GLY A 11 6.79 -10.96 1.52
N LEU A 12 6.80 -10.11 0.48
CA LEU A 12 5.55 -9.62 -0.11
C LEU A 12 4.67 -10.77 -0.62
N PHE A 13 5.26 -11.80 -1.21
CA PHE A 13 4.51 -12.96 -1.70
C PHE A 13 3.89 -13.77 -0.55
N ASP A 14 4.58 -13.89 0.58
CA ASP A 14 4.04 -14.55 1.77
C ASP A 14 2.84 -13.76 2.32
N LEU A 15 2.92 -12.42 2.33
CA LEU A 15 1.79 -11.55 2.71
C LEU A 15 0.60 -11.73 1.76
N LEU A 16 0.85 -11.79 0.46
CA LEU A 16 -0.20 -12.02 -0.55
C LEU A 16 -0.85 -13.40 -0.38
N GLU A 17 -0.06 -14.43 -0.11
CA GLU A 17 -0.58 -15.78 0.18
C GLU A 17 -1.44 -15.79 1.45
N MET A 18 -0.99 -15.12 2.52
CA MET A 18 -1.79 -14.95 3.73
C MET A 18 -3.11 -14.20 3.47
N CYS A 19 -3.08 -13.16 2.63
CA CYS A 19 -4.28 -12.44 2.23
C CYS A 19 -5.24 -13.33 1.42
N ALA A 20 -4.71 -14.15 0.51
CA ALA A 20 -5.49 -15.11 -0.26
C ALA A 20 -6.15 -16.16 0.64
N LEU A 21 -5.41 -16.73 1.59
CA LEU A 21 -5.93 -17.72 2.55
C LEU A 21 -7.03 -17.14 3.47
N SER A 22 -6.91 -15.87 3.84
CA SER A 22 -7.89 -15.17 4.68
C SER A 22 -9.02 -14.51 3.89
N ARG A 23 -8.96 -14.52 2.55
CA ARG A 23 -9.89 -13.80 1.66
C ARG A 23 -9.98 -12.30 1.99
N CYS A 24 -8.85 -11.71 2.36
CA CYS A 24 -8.74 -10.32 2.77
C CYS A 24 -9.08 -9.37 1.61
N SER A 25 -9.96 -8.39 1.83
CA SER A 25 -10.23 -7.29 0.90
C SER A 25 -9.74 -5.99 1.50
N GLY A 26 -9.22 -5.04 0.72
CA GLY A 26 -8.67 -3.79 1.24
C GLY A 26 -7.34 -3.40 0.63
N SER A 27 -6.31 -3.13 1.45
CA SER A 27 -5.01 -2.69 0.93
C SER A 27 -3.81 -3.15 1.75
N ILE A 28 -2.70 -3.42 1.06
CA ILE A 28 -1.36 -3.52 1.65
C ILE A 28 -0.65 -2.21 1.36
N ARG A 29 -0.20 -1.53 2.42
CA ARG A 29 0.55 -0.28 2.32
C ARG A 29 1.99 -0.56 2.68
N LEU A 30 2.92 -0.13 1.83
CA LEU A 30 4.35 -0.30 2.01
C LEU A 30 5.05 1.05 2.06
N VAL A 31 6.02 1.20 2.94
CA VAL A 31 6.83 2.42 3.03
C VAL A 31 8.30 2.06 3.06
N LYS A 32 9.08 2.71 2.18
CA LYS A 32 10.53 2.56 2.11
C LYS A 32 11.18 3.90 1.79
N THR A 33 11.92 4.46 2.74
CA THR A 33 12.72 5.70 2.55
C THR A 33 11.87 6.85 1.96
N HIS A 34 11.95 7.09 0.65
CA HIS A 34 11.24 8.14 -0.07
C HIS A 34 10.15 7.60 -1.01
N TYR A 35 9.77 6.34 -0.85
CA TYR A 35 8.76 5.69 -1.66
C TYR A 35 7.63 5.14 -0.81
N TYR A 36 6.45 5.21 -1.40
CA TYR A 36 5.21 4.67 -0.87
C TYR A 36 4.64 3.67 -1.87
N GLY A 37 4.32 2.49 -1.40
CA GLY A 37 3.67 1.43 -2.15
C GLY A 37 2.26 1.20 -1.66
N MET A 38 1.33 0.96 -2.57
CA MET A 38 0.01 0.46 -2.22
C MET A 38 -0.37 -0.67 -3.15
N ILE A 39 -0.94 -1.73 -2.60
CA ILE A 39 -1.53 -2.84 -3.33
C ILE A 39 -2.96 -2.94 -2.86
N TYR A 40 -3.90 -2.91 -3.80
CA TYR A 40 -5.31 -3.09 -3.51
C TYR A 40 -5.68 -4.56 -3.66
N LEU A 41 -6.47 -5.05 -2.71
CA LEU A 41 -6.87 -6.44 -2.61
C LEU A 41 -8.39 -6.56 -2.72
N SER A 42 -8.86 -7.56 -3.47
CA SER A 42 -10.25 -7.99 -3.55
C SER A 42 -10.29 -9.50 -3.41
N ASP A 43 -11.05 -9.99 -2.43
CA ASP A 43 -11.19 -11.42 -2.10
C ASP A 43 -9.84 -12.15 -1.93
N GLY A 44 -8.86 -11.48 -1.34
CA GLY A 44 -7.52 -12.01 -1.10
C GLY A 44 -6.53 -11.86 -2.27
N TYR A 45 -6.95 -11.31 -3.40
CA TYR A 45 -6.11 -11.18 -4.61
C TYR A 45 -5.78 -9.73 -4.94
N PRO A 46 -4.56 -9.43 -5.42
CA PRO A 46 -4.22 -8.11 -5.95
C PRO A 46 -5.07 -7.79 -7.18
N VAL A 47 -5.75 -6.64 -7.15
CA VAL A 47 -6.48 -6.12 -8.31
C VAL A 47 -5.74 -4.96 -8.97
N ASP A 48 -5.00 -4.18 -8.18
CA ASP A 48 -4.20 -3.06 -8.67
C ASP A 48 -3.10 -2.72 -7.66
N ALA A 49 -2.08 -1.98 -8.09
CA ALA A 49 -1.01 -1.50 -7.24
C ALA A 49 -0.40 -0.21 -7.78
N LEU A 50 0.34 0.50 -6.93
CA LEU A 50 1.07 1.69 -7.30
C LEU A 50 2.29 1.91 -6.42
N VAL A 51 3.28 2.59 -7.00
CA VAL A 51 4.44 3.12 -6.31
C VAL A 51 4.47 4.63 -6.53
N VAL A 52 4.63 5.38 -5.45
CA VAL A 52 4.71 6.84 -5.44
C VAL A 52 6.01 7.27 -4.81
N LYS A 53 6.68 8.24 -5.42
CA LYS A 53 7.83 8.90 -4.80
C LYS A 53 7.35 10.06 -3.93
N TYR A 54 7.60 9.98 -2.62
CA TYR A 54 7.05 10.85 -1.58
C TYR A 54 7.36 12.34 -1.79
N GLN A 55 8.60 12.66 -2.14
CA GLN A 55 9.05 14.05 -2.29
C GLN A 55 8.33 14.78 -3.43
N ASP A 56 8.09 14.08 -4.53
CA ASP A 56 7.55 14.68 -5.75
C ASP A 56 6.03 14.43 -5.87
N ARG A 57 5.48 13.52 -5.05
CA ARG A 57 4.09 13.02 -5.14
C ARG A 57 3.75 12.50 -6.55
N ILE A 58 4.78 12.01 -7.25
CA ILE A 58 4.67 11.46 -8.60
C ILE A 58 4.48 9.96 -8.50
N ILE A 59 3.49 9.45 -9.25
CA ILE A 59 3.32 8.02 -9.50
C ILE A 59 4.49 7.55 -10.36
N ASP A 60 5.28 6.63 -9.83
CA ASP A 60 6.45 6.05 -10.50
C ASP A 60 6.04 4.85 -11.36
N THR A 61 5.21 3.96 -10.82
CA THR A 61 4.70 2.77 -11.53
C THR A 61 3.34 2.34 -10.98
N VAL A 62 2.57 1.59 -11.78
CA VAL A 62 1.20 1.14 -11.49
C VAL A 62 0.95 -0.31 -11.94
N GLY A 63 -0.14 -0.91 -11.48
CA GLY A 63 -0.61 -2.24 -11.83
C GLY A 63 0.42 -3.34 -11.53
N LYS A 64 0.54 -4.29 -12.44
CA LYS A 64 1.45 -5.44 -12.27
C LYS A 64 2.92 -5.03 -12.11
N ALA A 65 3.35 -3.99 -12.83
CA ALA A 65 4.73 -3.50 -12.74
C ALA A 65 5.03 -2.91 -11.35
N ALA A 66 4.03 -2.32 -10.68
CA ALA A 66 4.16 -1.89 -9.30
C ALA A 66 4.29 -3.07 -8.33
N ILE A 67 3.51 -4.14 -8.51
CA ILE A 67 3.64 -5.34 -7.67
C ILE A 67 5.04 -5.94 -7.80
N GLU A 68 5.56 -6.06 -9.02
CA GLU A 68 6.91 -6.55 -9.28
C GLU A 68 7.96 -5.63 -8.63
N ALA A 69 7.84 -4.30 -8.77
CA ALA A 69 8.75 -3.35 -8.12
C ALA A 69 8.72 -3.47 -6.59
N LEU A 70 7.52 -3.57 -6.00
CA LEU A 70 7.32 -3.69 -4.56
C LEU A 70 7.85 -5.01 -4.00
N SER A 71 7.79 -6.10 -4.77
CA SER A 71 8.32 -7.40 -4.35
C SER A 71 9.85 -7.39 -4.15
N ASN A 72 10.53 -6.45 -4.80
CA ASN A 72 11.98 -6.26 -4.68
C ASN A 72 12.36 -5.30 -3.53
N TRP A 73 11.40 -4.74 -2.79
CA TRP A 73 11.71 -3.83 -1.71
C TRP A 73 12.14 -4.58 -0.44
N GLN A 74 13.43 -4.50 -0.12
CA GLN A 74 13.96 -4.88 1.19
C GLN A 74 13.78 -3.76 2.22
N ASN A 75 13.68 -4.13 3.50
CA ASN A 75 13.48 -3.22 4.64
C ASN A 75 12.25 -2.30 4.55
N ALA A 76 11.26 -2.64 3.70
CA ALA A 76 10.03 -1.86 3.64
C ALA A 76 9.12 -2.25 4.81
N ILE A 77 8.58 -1.24 5.48
CA ILE A 77 7.55 -1.45 6.51
C ILE A 77 6.23 -1.65 5.78
N PHE A 78 5.48 -2.69 6.15
CA PHE A 78 4.15 -2.93 5.60
C PHE A 78 3.06 -2.78 6.66
N ILE A 79 1.87 -2.41 6.20
CA ILE A 79 0.62 -2.49 6.96
C ILE A 79 -0.45 -3.10 6.05
N VAL A 80 -1.07 -4.19 6.48
CA VAL A 80 -2.27 -4.76 5.84
C VAL A 80 -3.49 -4.17 6.53
N LEU A 81 -4.35 -3.54 5.73
CA LEU A 81 -5.65 -3.02 6.15
C LEU A 81 -6.73 -3.84 5.47
N ASP A 82 -7.39 -4.66 6.27
CA ASP A 82 -8.52 -5.48 5.85
C ASP A 82 -9.83 -4.72 6.08
N THR A 83 -10.55 -4.50 4.98
CA THR A 83 -11.80 -3.76 4.83
C THR A 83 -12.84 -4.71 4.22
N PRO A 84 -13.51 -5.54 5.03
CA PRO A 84 -14.35 -6.65 4.55
C PRO A 84 -15.60 -6.21 3.75
N ASP A 85 -15.96 -4.93 3.80
CA ASP A 85 -17.09 -4.36 3.04
C ASP A 85 -16.65 -3.58 1.79
N ALA A 86 -15.36 -3.58 1.46
CA ALA A 86 -14.87 -2.95 0.24
C ALA A 86 -15.33 -3.77 -0.98
N SER A 87 -16.23 -3.20 -1.78
CA SER A 87 -16.56 -3.74 -3.11
C SER A 87 -15.51 -3.27 -4.13
N ASP A 88 -15.36 -3.99 -5.25
CA ASP A 88 -14.44 -3.62 -6.34
C ASP A 88 -14.62 -2.15 -6.79
N ASP A 89 -15.85 -1.64 -6.76
CA ASP A 89 -16.18 -0.26 -7.12
C ASP A 89 -15.61 0.80 -6.14
N THR A 90 -15.16 0.39 -4.95
CA THR A 90 -14.56 1.27 -3.93
C THR A 90 -13.04 1.30 -3.99
N ILE A 91 -12.43 0.44 -4.82
CA ILE A 91 -11.00 0.39 -5.00
C ILE A 91 -10.60 1.53 -5.95
N PRO A 92 -9.78 2.49 -5.50
CA PRO A 92 -9.33 3.57 -6.36
C PRO A 92 -8.55 3.00 -7.54
N ASP A 93 -9.02 3.27 -8.76
CA ASP A 93 -8.27 2.95 -9.98
C ASP A 93 -6.98 3.77 -9.98
N ALA A 94 -5.84 3.12 -9.73
CA ALA A 94 -4.53 3.77 -9.62
C ALA A 94 -4.17 4.56 -10.89
N HIS A 95 -4.76 4.19 -12.03
CA HIS A 95 -4.55 4.87 -13.31
C HIS A 95 -5.34 6.18 -13.44
N ASN A 96 -6.40 6.36 -12.65
CA ASN A 96 -7.29 7.53 -12.68
C ASN A 96 -7.33 8.33 -11.37
N VAL A 97 -6.61 7.90 -10.32
CA VAL A 97 -6.47 8.72 -9.11
C VAL A 97 -5.59 9.93 -9.42
N GLY A 98 -6.22 11.07 -9.68
CA GLY A 98 -5.59 12.36 -9.43
C GLY A 98 -5.28 12.42 -7.94
N TRP A 99 -4.02 12.20 -7.54
CA TRP A 99 -3.59 12.37 -6.16
C TRP A 99 -3.60 13.87 -5.81
N GLN A 100 -4.79 14.45 -5.67
CA GLN A 100 -4.98 15.59 -4.80
C GLN A 100 -4.78 15.06 -3.37
N LEU A 101 -3.53 15.12 -2.92
CA LEU A 101 -3.22 15.32 -1.50
C LEU A 101 -3.74 16.73 -1.14
N GLU A 102 -5.06 16.89 -1.19
CA GLU A 102 -5.75 18.11 -0.78
C GLU A 102 -5.45 18.30 0.70
N GLN A 103 -5.06 19.53 1.03
CA GLN A 103 -4.80 20.01 2.38
C GLN A 103 -6.08 20.09 3.24
N SER A 104 -6.97 19.14 3.08
CA SER A 104 -8.27 19.08 3.75
C SER A 104 -8.10 18.20 4.97
N GLY A 105 -8.17 18.80 6.14
CA GLY A 105 -7.91 18.20 7.45
C GLY A 105 -8.87 17.09 7.90
N ASP A 106 -9.49 16.35 6.98
CA ASP A 106 -10.40 15.23 7.26
C ASP A 106 -10.44 14.27 6.05
N CYS A 107 -9.39 13.46 5.82
CA CYS A 107 -9.44 12.07 5.31
C CYS A 107 -8.03 11.47 5.03
N LEU A 108 -7.37 11.05 6.12
CA LEU A 108 -6.92 9.67 6.38
C LEU A 108 -6.00 8.93 5.36
N ILE A 109 -4.87 9.52 4.98
CA ILE A 109 -3.62 8.77 5.20
C ILE A 109 -2.90 9.43 6.36
N ASP A 110 -3.23 8.97 7.57
CA ASP A 110 -2.51 9.37 8.77
C ASP A 110 -1.16 8.66 8.79
N PHE A 111 -0.11 9.39 8.41
CA PHE A 111 1.28 8.93 8.50
C PHE A 111 1.84 9.04 9.93
N SER A 112 1.09 9.58 10.89
CA SER A 112 1.55 9.71 12.28
C SER A 112 1.83 8.35 12.95
N GLY A 113 1.17 7.28 12.48
CA GLY A 113 1.43 5.91 12.92
C GLY A 113 2.74 5.28 12.40
N PHE A 114 3.44 5.94 11.46
CA PHE A 114 4.74 5.49 10.94
C PHE A 114 5.93 6.14 11.63
N GLY A 115 5.73 7.15 12.49
CA GLY A 115 6.78 7.68 13.35
C GLY A 115 8.08 8.02 12.62
N PHE A 116 8.02 8.80 11.55
CA PHE A 116 9.23 9.34 10.93
C PHE A 116 9.70 10.55 11.73
N THR A 117 10.67 10.35 12.63
CA THR A 117 11.45 11.47 13.15
C THR A 117 12.34 11.95 12.02
N SER A 118 12.09 13.17 11.53
CA SER A 118 13.02 13.88 10.66
C SER A 118 14.31 14.14 11.44
N ASP A 119 15.30 13.26 11.31
CA ASP A 119 16.66 13.61 11.73
C ASP A 119 17.17 14.68 10.78
N SER A 120 17.52 15.83 11.38
CA SER A 120 17.98 17.06 10.72
C SER A 120 19.49 17.10 10.63
#